data_AF-A0A6C0IAR8-F1
#
_entry.id   AF-A0A6C0IAR8-F1
#
_cell.length_a   1.000
_cell.length_b   1.000
_cell.length_c   1.000
_cell.angle_alpha   90.00
_cell.angle_beta   90.00
_cell.angle_gamma   90.00
#
_symmetry.space_group_name_H-M   'P 1'
#
loop_
_entity.id
_entity.type
_entity.pdbx_description
1 polymer ?
#
loop_
_entity_poly.entity_id
_entity_poly.type
_entity_poly.pdbx_seq_one_letter_code
_entity_poly.pdbx_strand_id
1 'polypeptide(L)'
;MEHINNELVDITFEDDKMVVVYDNGLIETLVLGKETYEKMYKEWLVEQPPFISDIYKINMNNIILASIHNNQGCITSLNGFFVVDNKDEAIKFIKYMRGRDLTQEKLKWNKPFDTLYNKGNP
;
A
#
# COMPACT_ATOMS: atom_id res chain seq x y z
N MET A 1 -2.98 -7.31 -7.88
CA MET A 1 -1.73 -6.92 -8.54
C MET A 1 -1.01 -8.20 -8.88
N GLU A 2 -1.22 -8.66 -10.10
CA GLU A 2 -0.97 -10.07 -10.46
C GLU A 2 0.49 -10.36 -10.84
N HIS A 3 1.32 -9.33 -10.94
CA HIS A 3 2.69 -9.41 -11.44
C HIS A 3 3.74 -8.91 -10.45
N ILE A 4 3.64 -9.35 -9.19
CA ILE A 4 4.53 -8.97 -8.07
C ILE A 4 6.04 -9.15 -8.37
N ASN A 5 6.42 -10.08 -9.25
CA ASN A 5 7.83 -10.37 -9.53
C ASN A 5 8.46 -9.50 -10.64
N ASN A 6 7.67 -8.68 -11.33
CA ASN A 6 8.13 -7.86 -12.46
C ASN A 6 8.31 -6.41 -12.03
N GLU A 7 9.36 -5.73 -12.49
CA GLU A 7 9.55 -4.32 -12.13
C GLU A 7 8.44 -3.45 -12.75
N LEU A 8 7.90 -2.54 -11.95
CA LEU A 8 6.96 -1.54 -12.44
C LEU A 8 7.74 -0.45 -13.19
N VAL A 9 7.45 -0.33 -14.48
CA VAL A 9 8.08 0.64 -15.38
C VAL A 9 7.27 1.93 -15.41
N ASP A 10 5.96 1.83 -15.63
CA ASP A 10 5.11 3.01 -15.74
C ASP A 10 3.69 2.75 -15.23
N ILE A 11 2.98 3.85 -14.95
CA ILE A 11 1.54 3.88 -14.68
C ILE A 11 0.91 4.98 -15.52
N THR A 12 -0.19 4.67 -16.20
CA THR A 12 -1.06 5.68 -16.82
C THR A 12 -2.45 5.62 -16.19
N PHE A 13 -3.14 6.76 -16.21
CA PHE A 13 -4.51 6.86 -15.75
C PHE A 13 -5.38 7.27 -16.93
N GLU A 14 -6.40 6.45 -17.20
CA GLU A 14 -7.34 6.64 -18.28
C GLU A 14 -8.75 6.55 -17.69
N ASP A 15 -9.44 7.68 -17.62
CA ASP A 15 -10.71 7.82 -16.91
C ASP A 15 -10.61 7.31 -15.46
N ASP A 16 -11.42 6.32 -15.09
CA ASP A 16 -11.43 5.67 -13.78
C ASP A 16 -10.53 4.41 -13.73
N LYS A 17 -9.53 4.30 -14.62
CA LYS A 17 -8.64 3.14 -14.70
C LYS A 17 -7.20 3.53 -14.48
N MET A 18 -6.51 2.68 -13.72
CA MET A 18 -5.06 2.69 -13.58
C MET A 18 -4.50 1.57 -14.44
N VAL A 19 -3.64 1.91 -15.39
CA VAL A 19 -2.96 0.96 -16.27
C VAL A 19 -1.49 0.89 -15.83
N VAL A 20 -1.06 -0.29 -15.41
CA VAL A 20 0.30 -0.54 -14.92
C VAL A 20 1.06 -1.29 -16.00
N VAL A 21 2.24 -0.78 -16.36
CA VAL A 21 3.14 -1.40 -17.34
C VAL A 21 4.37 -1.96 -16.63
N TYR A 22 4.68 -3.21 -16.94
CA TYR A 22 5.81 -3.96 -16.37
C TYR A 22 6.98 -4.06 -17.36
N ASP A 23 8.17 -4.33 -16.83
CA ASP A 23 9.43 -4.48 -17.58
C ASP A 23 9.40 -5.53 -18.69
N ASN A 24 8.65 -6.62 -18.49
CA ASN A 24 8.45 -7.68 -19.45
C ASN A 24 7.36 -7.39 -20.51
N GLY A 25 6.82 -6.17 -20.52
CA GLY A 25 5.79 -5.74 -21.47
C GLY A 25 4.37 -6.17 -21.09
N LEU A 26 4.16 -6.80 -19.92
CA LEU A 26 2.81 -7.05 -19.41
C LEU A 26 2.13 -5.76 -18.99
N ILE A 27 0.80 -5.76 -19.10
CA ILE A 27 -0.06 -4.64 -18.76
C ILE A 27 -1.18 -5.13 -17.85
N GLU A 28 -1.39 -4.45 -16.73
CA GLU A 28 -2.51 -4.70 -15.81
C GLU A 28 -3.40 -3.47 -15.77
N THR A 29 -4.70 -3.63 -16.06
CA THR A 29 -5.69 -2.55 -15.96
C THR A 29 -6.55 -2.76 -14.72
N LEU A 30 -6.55 -1.78 -13.84
CA LEU A 30 -7.30 -1.76 -12.58
C LEU A 30 -8.35 -0.65 -12.61
N VAL A 31 -9.61 -1.01 -12.40
CA VAL A 31 -10.69 -0.01 -12.25
C VAL A 31 -10.62 0.56 -10.84
N LEU A 32 -10.39 1.87 -10.72
CA LEU A 32 -10.28 2.56 -9.44
C LEU A 32 -11.61 2.54 -8.71
N GLY A 33 -11.64 1.88 -7.57
CA GLY A 33 -12.86 1.67 -6.82
C GLY A 33 -12.71 0.55 -5.80
N LYS A 34 -13.83 0.25 -5.13
CA LYS A 34 -13.89 -0.65 -3.99
C LYS A 34 -13.22 -2.00 -4.26
N GLU A 35 -13.53 -2.63 -5.39
CA GLU A 35 -12.99 -3.96 -5.74
C GLU A 35 -11.46 -3.96 -5.85
N THR A 36 -10.88 -2.92 -6.47
CA THR A 36 -9.42 -2.78 -6.57
C THR A 36 -8.80 -2.52 -5.20
N TYR A 37 -9.42 -1.69 -4.36
CA TYR A 37 -8.93 -1.46 -3.00
C TYR A 37 -9.02 -2.70 -2.12
N GLU A 38 -10.07 -3.52 -2.28
CA GLU A 38 -10.17 -4.82 -1.61
C GLU A 38 -9.05 -5.77 -2.03
N LYS A 39 -8.67 -5.79 -3.33
CA LYS A 39 -7.53 -6.56 -3.81
C LYS A 39 -6.23 -6.06 -3.19
N MET A 40 -5.99 -4.75 -3.19
CA MET A 40 -4.80 -4.13 -2.56
C MET A 40 -4.73 -4.43 -1.06
N TYR A 41 -5.86 -4.38 -0.35
CA TYR A 41 -5.93 -4.73 1.06
C TYR A 41 -5.52 -6.18 1.31
N LYS A 42 -6.13 -7.12 0.59
CA LYS A 42 -5.86 -8.56 0.73
C LYS A 42 -4.39 -8.89 0.45
N GLU A 43 -3.83 -8.28 -0.59
CA GLU A 43 -2.48 -8.59 -1.06
C GLU A 43 -1.39 -7.93 -0.21
N TRP A 44 -1.60 -6.69 0.26
CA TRP A 44 -0.53 -5.90 0.87
C TRP A 44 -0.67 -5.66 2.37
N LEU A 45 -1.89 -5.67 2.91
CA LEU A 45 -2.17 -5.13 4.24
C LEU A 45 -2.71 -6.15 5.24
N VAL A 46 -3.22 -7.29 4.79
CA VAL A 46 -3.66 -8.37 5.69
C VAL A 46 -2.49 -8.92 6.51
N GLU A 47 -1.39 -9.30 5.85
CA GLU A 47 -0.22 -9.83 6.54
C GLU A 47 0.70 -8.74 7.08
N GLN A 48 0.74 -7.59 6.42
CA GLN A 48 1.60 -6.46 6.77
C GLN A 48 0.73 -5.21 7.04
N PRO A 49 0.04 -5.11 8.20
CA PRO A 49 -0.78 -3.94 8.49
C PRO A 49 0.07 -2.67 8.64
N PRO A 50 -0.51 -1.45 8.49
CA PRO A 50 0.23 -0.20 8.60
C PRO A 50 0.87 0.00 9.98
N PHE A 51 2.12 0.45 9.99
CA PHE A 51 2.84 0.89 11.17
C PHE A 51 2.87 2.41 11.24
N ILE A 52 3.09 2.95 12.44
CA ILE A 52 3.10 4.40 12.66
C ILE A 52 4.21 5.14 11.86
N SER A 53 5.29 4.41 11.58
CA SER A 53 6.47 4.82 10.80
C SER A 53 6.24 4.79 9.29
N ASP A 54 5.17 4.16 8.80
CA ASP A 54 4.90 4.08 7.37
C ASP A 54 4.68 5.47 6.77
N ILE A 55 5.43 5.78 5.71
CA ILE A 55 5.34 7.06 4.99
C ILE A 55 3.95 7.25 4.41
N TYR A 56 3.35 6.17 3.88
CA TYR A 56 2.04 6.16 3.25
C TYR A 56 0.91 5.64 4.15
N LYS A 57 1.06 5.72 5.47
CA LYS A 57 0.07 5.18 6.43
C LYS A 57 -1.35 5.68 6.19
N ILE A 58 -1.52 6.92 5.71
CA ILE A 58 -2.84 7.50 5.41
C ILE A 58 -3.50 6.75 4.26
N ASN A 59 -2.79 6.58 3.13
CA ASN A 59 -3.28 5.83 1.98
C ASN A 59 -3.60 4.38 2.35
N MET A 60 -2.75 3.74 3.15
CA MET A 60 -2.99 2.36 3.59
C MET A 60 -4.24 2.26 4.49
N ASN A 61 -4.41 3.19 5.44
CA ASN A 61 -5.60 3.23 6.28
C ASN A 61 -6.86 3.47 5.45
N ASN A 62 -6.79 4.35 4.45
CA ASN A 62 -7.88 4.56 3.52
C ASN A 62 -8.20 3.27 2.74
N ILE A 63 -7.21 2.50 2.31
CA ILE A 63 -7.42 1.20 1.65
C ILE A 63 -8.16 0.23 2.57
N ILE A 64 -7.75 0.12 3.84
CA ILE A 64 -8.40 -0.75 4.84
C ILE A 64 -9.86 -0.32 5.05
N LEU A 65 -10.09 0.97 5.28
CA LEU A 65 -11.43 1.51 5.55
C LEU A 65 -12.34 1.45 4.32
N ALA A 66 -11.81 1.67 3.11
CA ALA A 66 -12.54 1.47 1.86
C ALA A 66 -12.93 -0.01 1.67
N SER A 67 -12.02 -0.93 1.99
CA SER A 67 -12.23 -2.37 1.78
C SER A 67 -13.19 -3.00 2.79
N ILE A 68 -12.99 -2.75 4.09
CA ILE A 68 -13.74 -3.40 5.16
C ILE A 68 -15.06 -2.68 5.44
N HIS A 69 -15.05 -1.36 5.46
CA HIS A 69 -16.20 -0.55 5.88
C HIS A 69 -16.94 0.13 4.72
N ASN A 70 -16.49 -0.08 3.48
CA ASN A 70 -17.03 0.62 2.30
C ASN A 70 -17.09 2.15 2.53
N ASN A 71 -16.07 2.70 3.20
CA ASN A 71 -16.07 4.10 3.57
C ASN A 71 -15.91 4.98 2.34
N GLN A 72 -16.98 5.69 1.94
CA GLN A 72 -16.98 6.48 0.73
C GLN A 72 -15.98 7.65 0.75
N GLY A 73 -15.74 8.25 1.92
CA GLY A 73 -14.73 9.31 2.05
C GLY A 73 -13.31 8.78 1.79
N CYS A 74 -13.02 7.56 2.23
CA CYS A 74 -11.75 6.89 1.95
C CYS A 74 -11.62 6.51 0.47
N ILE A 75 -12.70 6.00 -0.15
CA ILE A 75 -12.75 5.71 -1.59
C ILE A 75 -12.49 6.98 -2.40
N THR A 76 -13.18 8.07 -2.10
CA THR A 76 -12.96 9.37 -2.77
C THR A 76 -11.52 9.87 -2.57
N SER A 77 -10.97 9.73 -1.37
CA SER A 77 -9.58 10.13 -1.09
C SER A 77 -8.57 9.30 -1.89
N LEU A 78 -8.79 8.00 -2.03
CA LEU A 78 -7.94 7.13 -2.85
C LEU A 78 -8.10 7.42 -4.34
N ASN A 79 -9.33 7.62 -4.82
CA ASN A 79 -9.56 8.00 -6.21
C ASN A 79 -8.87 9.34 -6.54
N GLY A 80 -8.89 10.31 -5.61
CA GLY A 80 -8.16 11.57 -5.77
C GLY A 80 -6.63 11.43 -5.66
N PHE A 81 -6.13 10.37 -5.06
CA PHE A 81 -4.69 10.06 -5.03
C PHE A 81 -4.22 9.38 -6.32
N PHE A 82 -5.03 8.50 -6.89
CA PHE A 82 -4.75 7.76 -8.12
C PHE A 82 -5.26 8.53 -9.36
N VAL A 83 -4.62 9.66 -9.65
CA VAL A 83 -4.93 10.52 -10.79
C VAL A 83 -3.68 10.87 -11.59
N VAL A 84 -3.88 11.29 -12.85
CA VAL A 84 -2.79 11.71 -13.76
C VAL A 84 -1.86 12.72 -13.09
N ASP A 85 -2.42 13.75 -12.46
CA ASP A 85 -1.66 14.85 -11.83
C ASP A 85 -0.80 14.40 -10.65
N ASN A 86 -1.08 13.21 -10.08
CA ASN A 86 -0.37 12.64 -8.94
C ASN A 86 0.36 11.34 -9.29
N LYS A 87 0.59 11.09 -10.60
CA LYS A 87 1.18 9.85 -11.12
C LYS A 87 2.50 9.47 -10.44
N ASP A 88 3.43 10.42 -10.32
CA ASP A 88 4.75 10.14 -9.75
C ASP A 88 4.64 9.65 -8.31
N GLU A 89 3.71 10.22 -7.54
CA GLU A 89 3.49 9.82 -6.15
C GLU A 89 2.75 8.47 -6.06
N ALA A 90 1.82 8.20 -6.98
CA ALA A 90 1.19 6.89 -7.10
C ALA A 90 2.20 5.78 -7.45
N ILE A 91 3.17 6.06 -8.32
CA ILE A 91 4.27 5.14 -8.65
C ILE A 91 5.12 4.88 -7.39
N LYS A 92 5.53 5.92 -6.67
CA LYS A 92 6.29 5.76 -5.42
C LYS A 92 5.52 4.96 -4.38
N PHE A 93 4.22 5.22 -4.23
CA PHE A 93 3.35 4.45 -3.35
C PHE A 93 3.34 2.96 -3.71
N ILE A 94 3.13 2.61 -4.98
CA ILE A 94 3.09 1.20 -5.40
C ILE A 94 4.46 0.53 -5.24
N LYS A 95 5.55 1.22 -5.59
CA LYS A 95 6.92 0.71 -5.34
C LYS A 95 7.17 0.50 -3.85
N TYR A 96 6.73 1.43 -3.02
CA TYR A 96 6.80 1.31 -1.56
C TYR A 96 6.02 0.09 -1.06
N MET A 97 4.76 -0.07 -1.46
CA MET A 97 3.92 -1.19 -1.04
C MET A 97 4.53 -2.54 -1.41
N ARG A 98 5.14 -2.66 -2.60
CA ARG A 98 5.75 -3.90 -3.08
C ARG A 98 7.11 -4.21 -2.45
N GLY A 99 7.86 -3.19 -2.08
CA GLY A 99 9.16 -3.33 -1.39
C GLY A 99 9.05 -3.42 0.13
N ARG A 100 7.83 -3.32 0.68
CA ARG A 100 7.60 -3.23 2.12
C ARG A 100 7.72 -4.58 2.81
N ASP A 101 8.86 -4.79 3.48
CA ASP A 101 9.04 -5.89 4.43
C ASP A 101 9.18 -5.33 5.86
N LEU A 102 8.16 -5.57 6.68
CA LEU A 102 8.14 -5.12 8.07
C LEU A 102 8.47 -6.22 9.07
N THR A 103 9.10 -7.32 8.63
CA THR A 103 9.53 -8.40 9.52
C THR A 103 10.39 -7.86 10.66
N GLN A 104 11.32 -6.94 10.38
CA GLN A 104 12.17 -6.33 11.41
C GLN A 104 11.41 -5.38 12.34
N GLU A 105 10.43 -4.62 11.84
CA GLU A 105 9.60 -3.78 12.71
C GLU A 105 8.72 -4.65 13.62
N LYS A 106 8.09 -5.71 13.10
CA LYS A 106 7.34 -6.69 13.90
C LYS A 106 8.19 -7.27 15.03
N LEU A 107 9.46 -7.60 14.77
CA LEU A 107 10.39 -8.10 15.79
C LEU A 107 10.67 -7.09 16.90
N LYS A 108 10.63 -5.77 16.64
CA LYS A 108 10.81 -4.75 17.69
C LYS A 108 9.66 -4.74 18.69
N TRP A 109 8.44 -5.06 18.25
CA TRP A 109 7.23 -5.08 19.08
C TRP A 109 6.96 -6.43 19.75
N ASN A 110 7.55 -7.51 19.23
CA ASN A 110 7.52 -8.84 19.86
C ASN A 110 8.62 -9.03 20.92
N LYS A 111 9.36 -7.97 21.27
CA LYS A 111 10.33 -8.04 22.35
C LYS A 111 9.62 -8.27 23.69
N PRO A 112 10.04 -9.25 24.49
CA PRO A 112 9.54 -9.42 25.86
C PRO A 112 9.68 -8.09 26.61
N PHE A 113 8.66 -7.73 27.40
CA PHE A 113 8.63 -6.48 28.18
C PHE A 113 9.95 -6.22 28.94
N ASP A 114 10.55 -7.28 29.46
CA ASP A 114 11.80 -7.26 30.23
C ASP A 114 13.00 -6.71 29.42
N THR A 115 13.00 -6.86 28.10
CA THR A 115 14.09 -6.37 27.22
C THR A 115 13.93 -4.91 26.80
N LEU A 116 12.74 -4.31 27.00
CA LEU A 116 12.46 -2.92 26.63
C LEU A 116 12.84 -1.94 27.76
N TYR A 117 12.87 -2.40 29.00
CA TYR A 117 13.11 -1.55 30.19
C TYR A 117 14.43 -1.79 30.92
N ASN A 118 15.24 -2.78 30.53
CA ASN A 118 16.59 -3.00 31.11
C ASN A 118 17.66 -1.99 30.63
N LYS A 119 17.28 -0.74 30.35
CA LYS A 119 18.19 0.42 30.36
C LYS A 119 18.00 1.16 31.67
N GLY A 120 18.35 0.51 32.77
CA GLY A 120 18.14 1.05 34.10
C GLY A 120 18.78 0.19 35.18
N ASN A 121 20.10 0.04 35.14
CA ASN A 121 20.88 0.06 36.36
C ASN A 121 22.35 0.38 36.03
N PRO A 122 22.93 1.45 36.61
CA PRO A 122 24.38 1.64 36.61
C PRO A 122 25.10 0.57 37.43
#